data_AF-A0A5C6LQY9-F1
#
_entry.id   AF-A0A5C6LQY9-F1
#
_cell.length_a   1.000
_cell.length_b   1.000
_cell.length_c   1.000
_cell.angle_alpha   90.00
_cell.angle_beta   90.00
_cell.angle_gamma   90.00
#
_symmetry.space_group_name_H-M   'P 1'
#
loop_
_entity.id
_entity.type
_entity.pdbx_description
1 polymer ?
#
loop_
_entity_poly.entity_id
_entity_poly.type
_entity_poly.pdbx_seq_one_letter_code
_entity_poly.pdbx_strand_id
1 'polypeptide(L)'
;MTSTASNVSESGIYTILGAGGIIAKELTSVLLENGKQVRLVSRKAQAVDGAANVMAADITDPLQTRRAISGSSVVFLVVGLTYNHKIWQEAWPKIIQNVIHACSEGGIPLIFFDNVYMYGLVDGKMTEDTPFNPRSKKGEVRALIAGKIMDRVKEGRLTATIARAADFYGPGADTTGILNMMVIDKLAKGQTANWLGNDHVTHSYTYTPDAGKALYMLASDPSTYNQVWHLPTKNPAPNGKEYIEMVAEALHTKPKYTKLGSFMIRMAGFFNTTIAELHEMMYQTTHPYIFDSTKFERHFNFTPTSYEDGIAEIVKKIKA
;
A
#
# COMPACT_ATOMS: atom_id res chain seq x y z
N MET A 1 -43.48 -13.74 27.93
CA MET A 1 -43.33 -14.47 26.66
C MET A 1 -42.32 -13.73 25.82
N THR A 2 -41.06 -14.11 25.95
CA THR A 2 -39.90 -13.61 25.19
C THR A 2 -39.80 -14.42 23.91
N SER A 3 -39.99 -13.78 22.77
CA SER A 3 -39.74 -14.37 21.45
C SER A 3 -38.40 -13.86 20.94
N THR A 4 -37.41 -14.74 21.01
CA THR A 4 -36.11 -14.68 20.36
C THR A 4 -36.28 -14.63 18.85
N ALA A 5 -36.01 -13.47 18.23
CA ALA A 5 -35.83 -13.37 16.79
C ALA A 5 -34.34 -13.59 16.46
N SER A 6 -34.02 -14.86 16.19
CA SER A 6 -33.10 -15.35 15.16
C SER A 6 -31.82 -14.55 14.88
N ASN A 7 -30.69 -15.10 15.35
CA ASN A 7 -29.35 -14.94 14.78
C ASN A 7 -29.37 -15.08 13.25
N VAL A 8 -29.30 -13.96 12.53
CA VAL A 8 -28.84 -13.93 11.14
C VAL A 8 -27.32 -13.85 11.21
N SER A 9 -26.63 -14.82 10.63
CA SER A 9 -25.17 -14.98 10.69
C SER A 9 -24.41 -13.68 10.36
N GLU A 10 -23.70 -13.15 11.35
CA GLU A 10 -22.74 -12.03 11.28
C GLU A 10 -21.49 -12.32 10.41
N SER A 11 -21.50 -13.36 9.59
CA SER A 11 -20.31 -13.92 8.97
C SER A 11 -20.18 -13.54 7.49
N GLY A 12 -19.98 -12.24 7.24
CA GLY A 12 -19.65 -11.71 5.93
C GLY A 12 -18.24 -12.12 5.46
N ILE A 13 -18.06 -12.37 4.15
CA ILE A 13 -16.74 -12.67 3.57
C ILE A 13 -16.01 -11.36 3.23
N TYR A 14 -14.79 -11.21 3.71
CA TYR A 14 -13.88 -10.13 3.37
C TYR A 14 -12.99 -10.59 2.21
N THR A 15 -13.11 -9.94 1.06
CA THR A 15 -12.41 -10.34 -0.17
C THR A 15 -11.21 -9.45 -0.44
N ILE A 16 -10.03 -10.04 -0.57
CA ILE A 16 -8.78 -9.35 -0.89
C ILE A 16 -8.41 -9.64 -2.35
N LEU A 17 -8.55 -8.63 -3.21
CA LEU A 17 -8.07 -8.64 -4.59
C LEU A 17 -6.60 -8.24 -4.61
N GLY A 18 -5.73 -9.11 -5.15
CA GLY A 18 -4.28 -8.89 -5.16
C GLY A 18 -3.55 -9.59 -4.01
N ALA A 19 -3.99 -10.80 -3.63
CA ALA A 19 -3.54 -11.51 -2.43
C ALA A 19 -2.05 -11.93 -2.37
N GLY A 20 -1.23 -11.60 -3.38
CA GLY A 20 0.17 -12.03 -3.45
C GLY A 20 1.18 -11.07 -2.80
N GLY A 21 0.79 -9.83 -2.50
CA GLY A 21 1.69 -8.79 -1.99
C GLY A 21 1.81 -8.77 -0.46
N ILE A 22 2.81 -8.04 0.06
CA ILE A 22 3.04 -7.93 1.51
C ILE A 22 1.83 -7.33 2.25
N ILE A 23 1.24 -6.25 1.73
CA ILE A 23 0.05 -5.62 2.33
C ILE A 23 -1.13 -6.60 2.41
N ALA A 24 -1.31 -7.45 1.40
CA ALA A 24 -2.34 -8.47 1.43
C ALA A 24 -2.08 -9.51 2.54
N LYS A 25 -0.82 -9.90 2.76
CA LYS A 25 -0.44 -10.83 3.84
C LYS A 25 -0.73 -10.23 5.21
N GLU A 26 -0.30 -8.98 5.44
CA GLU A 26 -0.55 -8.27 6.69
C GLU A 26 -2.05 -8.13 6.97
N LEU A 27 -2.82 -7.68 5.97
CA LEU A 27 -4.28 -7.59 6.08
C LEU A 27 -4.94 -8.96 6.31
N THR A 28 -4.45 -10.01 5.66
CA THR A 28 -4.96 -11.38 5.86
C THR A 28 -4.76 -11.81 7.32
N SER A 29 -3.56 -11.61 7.88
CA SER A 29 -3.27 -11.93 9.29
C SER A 29 -4.24 -11.21 10.22
N VAL A 30 -4.38 -9.89 10.05
CA VAL A 30 -5.27 -9.06 10.89
C VAL A 30 -6.73 -9.53 10.79
N LEU A 31 -7.23 -9.83 9.59
CA LEU A 31 -8.61 -10.29 9.41
C LEU A 31 -8.84 -11.66 10.09
N LEU A 32 -7.90 -12.60 9.94
CA LEU A 32 -8.01 -13.92 10.56
C LEU A 32 -7.92 -13.86 12.08
N GLU A 33 -7.01 -13.05 12.62
CA GLU A 33 -6.89 -12.79 14.07
C GLU A 33 -8.18 -12.19 14.67
N ASN A 34 -8.93 -11.44 13.86
CA ASN A 34 -10.24 -10.88 14.22
C ASN A 34 -11.42 -11.79 13.84
N GLY A 35 -11.17 -13.06 13.54
CA GLY A 35 -12.21 -14.07 13.27
C GLY A 35 -13.01 -13.84 11.99
N LYS A 36 -12.51 -13.03 11.05
CA LYS A 36 -13.22 -12.74 9.79
C LYS A 36 -13.02 -13.86 8.78
N GLN A 37 -14.05 -14.12 7.98
CA GLN A 37 -13.91 -15.03 6.84
C GLN A 37 -13.20 -14.33 5.70
N VAL A 38 -12.03 -14.83 5.30
CA VAL A 38 -11.20 -14.20 4.27
C VAL A 38 -11.25 -14.97 2.95
N ARG A 39 -11.50 -14.25 1.85
CA ARG A 39 -11.32 -14.73 0.48
C ARG A 39 -10.09 -14.09 -0.14
N LEU A 40 -9.12 -14.90 -0.53
CA LEU A 40 -7.89 -14.45 -1.19
C LEU A 40 -8.00 -14.61 -2.70
N VAL A 41 -7.81 -13.52 -3.44
CA VAL A 41 -7.95 -13.51 -4.90
C VAL A 41 -6.66 -13.03 -5.55
N SER A 42 -6.09 -13.86 -6.43
CA SER A 42 -4.97 -13.46 -7.29
C SER A 42 -4.89 -14.37 -8.52
N ARG A 43 -4.07 -14.05 -9.51
CA ARG A 43 -3.87 -14.92 -10.69
C ARG A 43 -3.25 -16.27 -10.34
N LYS A 44 -2.43 -16.30 -9.29
CA LYS A 44 -1.76 -17.50 -8.77
C LYS A 44 -2.08 -17.61 -7.28
N ALA A 45 -3.36 -17.78 -6.99
CA ALA A 45 -3.85 -17.79 -5.61
C ALA A 45 -3.28 -19.00 -4.87
N GLN A 46 -2.76 -18.77 -3.67
CA GLN A 46 -2.14 -19.79 -2.83
C GLN A 46 -2.99 -19.99 -1.58
N ALA A 47 -3.07 -21.24 -1.11
CA ALA A 47 -3.71 -21.54 0.16
C ALA A 47 -2.95 -20.87 1.30
N VAL A 48 -3.70 -20.28 2.22
CA VAL A 48 -3.22 -19.72 3.48
C VAL A 48 -4.07 -20.32 4.58
N ASP A 49 -3.42 -20.85 5.62
CA ASP A 49 -4.12 -21.47 6.74
C ASP A 49 -5.11 -20.48 7.37
N GLY A 50 -6.33 -20.97 7.63
CA GLY A 50 -7.43 -20.15 8.17
C GLY A 50 -8.21 -19.34 7.13
N ALA A 51 -7.70 -19.14 5.90
CA ALA A 51 -8.47 -18.48 4.86
C ALA A 51 -9.68 -19.32 4.44
N ALA A 52 -10.87 -18.70 4.42
CA ALA A 52 -12.12 -19.39 4.09
C ALA A 52 -12.19 -19.81 2.62
N ASN A 53 -11.58 -19.03 1.72
CA ASN A 53 -11.60 -19.30 0.30
C ASN A 53 -10.37 -18.70 -0.42
N VAL A 54 -9.90 -19.36 -1.47
CA VAL A 54 -8.81 -18.92 -2.33
C VAL A 54 -9.28 -19.06 -3.77
N MET A 55 -9.24 -17.96 -4.54
CA MET A 55 -9.77 -17.93 -5.90
C MET A 55 -8.72 -17.42 -6.89
N ALA A 56 -8.48 -18.23 -7.92
CA ALA A 56 -7.73 -17.78 -9.09
C ALA A 56 -8.61 -16.85 -9.94
N ALA A 57 -8.18 -15.61 -10.14
CA ALA A 57 -8.85 -14.67 -11.03
C ALA A 57 -7.89 -13.64 -11.63
N ASP A 58 -8.08 -13.31 -12.91
CA ASP A 58 -7.56 -12.10 -13.51
C ASP A 58 -8.61 -10.98 -13.39
N ILE A 59 -8.34 -9.98 -12.57
CA ILE A 59 -9.27 -8.88 -12.32
C ILE A 59 -9.30 -7.82 -13.46
N THR A 60 -8.49 -8.00 -14.51
CA THR A 60 -8.68 -7.28 -15.78
C THR A 60 -9.85 -7.84 -16.59
N ASP A 61 -10.31 -9.06 -16.27
CA ASP A 61 -11.50 -9.69 -16.86
C ASP A 61 -12.76 -9.36 -16.01
N PRO A 62 -13.81 -8.81 -16.62
CA PRO A 62 -15.01 -8.38 -15.88
C PRO A 62 -15.79 -9.55 -15.26
N LEU A 63 -15.88 -10.70 -15.93
CA LEU A 63 -16.64 -11.86 -15.44
C LEU A 63 -15.92 -12.51 -14.26
N GLN A 64 -14.59 -12.64 -14.36
CA GLN A 64 -13.77 -13.15 -13.28
C GLN A 64 -13.81 -12.21 -12.07
N THR A 65 -13.74 -10.90 -12.28
CA THR A 65 -13.85 -9.88 -11.22
C THR A 65 -15.19 -9.97 -10.49
N ARG A 66 -16.30 -9.99 -11.24
CA ARG A 66 -17.65 -10.09 -10.67
C ARG A 66 -17.82 -11.37 -9.83
N ARG A 67 -17.34 -12.50 -10.34
CA ARG A 67 -17.37 -13.77 -9.60
C ARG A 67 -16.52 -13.73 -8.33
N ALA A 68 -15.34 -13.12 -8.38
CA ALA A 68 -14.46 -12.98 -7.22
C ALA A 68 -15.07 -12.11 -6.11
N ILE A 69 -15.81 -11.06 -6.48
CA ILE A 69 -16.43 -10.11 -5.54
C ILE A 69 -17.78 -10.61 -5.01
N SER A 70 -18.52 -11.44 -5.76
CA SER A 70 -19.87 -11.88 -5.38
C SER A 70 -19.93 -12.50 -3.97
N GLY A 71 -20.91 -12.05 -3.17
CA GLY A 71 -21.13 -12.51 -1.80
C GLY A 71 -20.15 -11.94 -0.76
N SER A 72 -19.33 -10.95 -1.13
CA SER A 72 -18.44 -10.27 -0.17
C SER A 72 -19.22 -9.23 0.64
N SER A 73 -18.80 -9.02 1.88
CA SER A 73 -19.26 -7.91 2.72
C SER A 73 -18.37 -6.68 2.61
N VAL A 74 -17.07 -6.87 2.36
CA VAL A 74 -16.12 -5.80 2.02
C VAL A 74 -15.13 -6.33 0.99
N VAL A 75 -14.76 -5.48 0.04
CA VAL A 75 -13.71 -5.78 -0.94
C VAL A 75 -12.51 -4.86 -0.70
N PHE A 76 -11.32 -5.44 -0.56
CA PHE A 76 -10.06 -4.73 -0.57
C PHE A 76 -9.38 -4.88 -1.93
N LEU A 77 -9.07 -3.77 -2.57
CA LEU A 77 -8.26 -3.74 -3.78
C LEU A 77 -6.82 -3.35 -3.40
N VAL A 78 -5.96 -4.36 -3.24
CA VAL A 78 -4.55 -4.23 -2.81
C VAL A 78 -3.56 -4.70 -3.88
N VAL A 79 -3.95 -4.57 -5.14
CA VAL A 79 -3.19 -5.09 -6.29
C VAL A 79 -1.93 -4.29 -6.52
N GLY A 80 -0.79 -4.97 -6.49
CA GLY A 80 0.47 -4.49 -7.07
C GLY A 80 0.58 -4.89 -8.54
N LEU A 81 0.76 -3.91 -9.43
CA LEU A 81 1.15 -4.16 -10.82
C LEU A 81 2.66 -4.02 -10.97
N THR A 82 3.22 -4.71 -11.97
CA THR A 82 4.61 -4.51 -12.38
C THR A 82 4.89 -3.03 -12.57
N TYR A 83 6.01 -2.55 -12.02
CA TYR A 83 6.37 -1.13 -11.98
C TYR A 83 6.76 -0.60 -13.36
N ASN A 84 5.75 -0.36 -14.19
CA ASN A 84 5.88 0.05 -15.59
C ASN A 84 4.66 0.88 -16.01
N HIS A 85 4.87 2.12 -16.45
CA HIS A 85 3.77 3.03 -16.77
C HIS A 85 2.85 2.51 -17.88
N LYS A 86 3.36 1.77 -18.88
CA LYS A 86 2.52 1.24 -19.97
C LYS A 86 1.54 0.18 -19.45
N ILE A 87 2.03 -0.72 -18.58
CA ILE A 87 1.19 -1.72 -17.91
C ILE A 87 0.13 -1.01 -17.06
N TRP A 88 0.52 0.06 -16.35
CA TRP A 88 -0.41 0.81 -15.50
C TRP A 88 -1.49 1.50 -16.34
N GLN A 89 -1.11 2.17 -17.43
CA GLN A 89 -2.04 2.83 -18.35
C GLN A 89 -3.03 1.85 -18.98
N GLU A 90 -2.63 0.62 -19.25
CA GLU A 90 -3.52 -0.39 -19.82
C GLU A 90 -4.40 -1.09 -18.77
N ALA A 91 -3.79 -1.59 -17.69
CA ALA A 91 -4.46 -2.51 -16.77
C ALA A 91 -5.29 -1.80 -15.70
N TRP A 92 -4.79 -0.69 -15.12
CA TRP A 92 -5.52 -0.03 -14.03
C TRP A 92 -6.91 0.47 -14.44
N PRO A 93 -7.12 1.11 -15.61
CA PRO A 93 -8.45 1.52 -16.04
C PRO A 93 -9.43 0.35 -16.15
N LYS A 94 -8.97 -0.81 -16.65
CA LYS A 94 -9.78 -2.04 -16.73
C LYS A 94 -10.13 -2.56 -15.33
N ILE A 95 -9.11 -2.71 -14.48
CA ILE A 95 -9.26 -3.19 -13.10
C ILE A 95 -10.26 -2.33 -12.35
N ILE A 96 -10.06 -1.00 -12.33
CA ILE A 96 -10.91 -0.14 -11.53
C ILE A 96 -12.34 -0.10 -12.07
N GLN A 97 -12.52 -0.12 -13.39
CA GLN A 97 -13.85 -0.17 -14.00
C GLN A 97 -14.60 -1.45 -13.59
N ASN A 98 -13.93 -2.60 -13.64
CA ASN A 98 -14.51 -3.89 -13.28
C ASN A 98 -14.86 -3.96 -11.78
N VAL A 99 -13.95 -3.49 -10.92
CA VAL A 99 -14.15 -3.51 -9.46
C VAL A 99 -15.25 -2.54 -9.04
N ILE A 100 -15.24 -1.30 -9.56
CA ILE A 100 -16.33 -0.33 -9.32
C ILE A 100 -17.66 -0.94 -9.73
N HIS A 101 -17.74 -1.51 -10.93
CA HIS A 101 -18.98 -2.08 -11.43
C HIS A 101 -19.50 -3.22 -10.53
N ALA A 102 -18.65 -4.19 -10.20
CA ALA A 102 -19.03 -5.32 -9.35
C ALA A 102 -19.40 -4.90 -7.92
N CYS A 103 -18.67 -3.94 -7.34
CA CYS A 103 -19.00 -3.40 -6.02
C CYS A 103 -20.31 -2.61 -6.03
N SER A 104 -20.52 -1.75 -7.03
CA SER A 104 -21.75 -0.97 -7.19
C SER A 104 -22.98 -1.86 -7.39
N GLU A 105 -22.91 -2.88 -8.26
CA GLU A 105 -24.01 -3.81 -8.48
C GLU A 105 -24.36 -4.63 -7.24
N GLY A 106 -23.34 -5.02 -6.45
CA GLY A 106 -23.53 -5.79 -5.23
C GLY A 106 -23.88 -4.96 -3.99
N GLY A 107 -23.79 -3.62 -4.08
CA GLY A 107 -23.84 -2.75 -2.89
C GLY A 107 -22.71 -3.04 -1.89
N ILE A 108 -21.54 -3.47 -2.37
CA ILE A 108 -20.43 -3.94 -1.55
C ILE A 108 -19.41 -2.80 -1.35
N PRO A 109 -19.10 -2.41 -0.10
CA PRO A 109 -18.06 -1.42 0.18
C PRO A 109 -16.68 -1.80 -0.37
N LEU A 110 -16.01 -0.83 -0.98
CA LEU A 110 -14.66 -0.96 -1.53
C LEU A 110 -13.64 -0.20 -0.68
N ILE A 111 -12.59 -0.87 -0.22
CA ILE A 111 -11.38 -0.22 0.30
C ILE A 111 -10.28 -0.34 -0.77
N PHE A 112 -9.88 0.78 -1.36
CA PHE A 112 -8.81 0.83 -2.35
C PHE A 112 -7.50 1.24 -1.70
N PHE A 113 -6.50 0.35 -1.72
CA PHE A 113 -5.16 0.68 -1.27
C PHE A 113 -4.39 1.40 -2.40
N ASP A 114 -3.97 2.63 -2.11
CA ASP A 114 -3.39 3.57 -3.06
C ASP A 114 -2.04 4.12 -2.55
N ASN A 115 -1.31 4.77 -3.44
CA ASN A 115 -0.09 5.51 -3.13
C ASN A 115 -0.39 7.02 -3.19
N VAL A 116 0.64 7.85 -3.29
CA VAL A 116 0.52 9.31 -3.34
C VAL A 116 0.94 9.94 -4.67
N TYR A 117 1.14 9.13 -5.71
CA TYR A 117 1.76 9.62 -6.96
C TYR A 117 0.92 10.68 -7.68
N MET A 118 -0.39 10.71 -7.42
CA MET A 118 -1.30 11.72 -7.97
C MET A 118 -1.03 13.14 -7.45
N TYR A 119 -0.45 13.29 -6.25
CA TYR A 119 -0.12 14.61 -5.71
C TYR A 119 1.04 15.27 -6.45
N GLY A 120 1.92 14.48 -7.07
CA GLY A 120 3.14 14.97 -7.72
C GLY A 120 4.16 15.50 -6.73
N LEU A 121 4.85 16.58 -7.09
CA LEU A 121 5.81 17.24 -6.20
C LEU A 121 5.06 18.24 -5.31
N VAL A 122 5.19 18.04 -4.00
CA VAL A 122 4.54 18.86 -2.97
C VAL A 122 5.62 19.57 -2.16
N ASP A 123 5.43 20.87 -1.95
CA ASP A 123 6.26 21.64 -1.02
C ASP A 123 5.62 21.56 0.38
N GLY A 124 6.27 20.87 1.30
CA GLY A 124 5.75 20.59 2.64
C GLY A 124 5.04 19.25 2.76
N LYS A 125 4.00 19.20 3.60
CA LYS A 125 3.32 17.95 3.97
C LYS A 125 2.24 17.58 2.96
N MET A 126 2.23 16.30 2.57
CA MET A 126 1.08 15.69 1.90
C MET A 126 0.02 15.33 2.96
N THR A 127 -1.21 15.77 2.72
CA THR A 127 -2.43 15.44 3.48
C THR A 127 -3.49 14.86 2.54
N GLU A 128 -4.60 14.38 3.07
CA GLU A 128 -5.72 13.89 2.25
C GLU A 128 -6.26 14.93 1.26
N ASP A 129 -6.23 16.22 1.64
CA ASP A 129 -6.72 17.36 0.86
C ASP A 129 -5.71 17.90 -0.15
N THR A 130 -4.51 17.32 -0.23
CA THR A 130 -3.49 17.75 -1.20
C THR A 130 -4.03 17.62 -2.63
N PRO A 131 -3.94 18.67 -3.45
CA PRO A 131 -4.49 18.65 -4.81
C PRO A 131 -3.72 17.66 -5.70
N PHE A 132 -4.40 17.12 -6.72
CA PHE A 132 -3.75 16.27 -7.70
C PHE A 132 -2.98 17.14 -8.70
N ASN A 133 -1.65 16.99 -8.71
CA ASN A 133 -0.75 17.67 -9.65
C ASN A 133 0.32 16.69 -10.15
N PRO A 134 -0.07 15.58 -10.80
CA PRO A 134 0.86 14.52 -11.16
C PRO A 134 1.95 15.04 -12.12
N ARG A 135 3.20 14.64 -11.87
CA ARG A 135 4.36 14.96 -12.73
C ARG A 135 5.00 13.71 -13.36
N SER A 136 4.25 12.62 -13.36
CA SER A 136 4.62 11.33 -13.93
C SER A 136 3.41 10.68 -14.58
N LYS A 137 3.62 9.86 -15.61
CA LYS A 137 2.61 9.02 -16.26
C LYS A 137 1.95 8.08 -15.26
N LYS A 138 2.73 7.55 -14.31
CA LYS A 138 2.20 6.74 -13.20
C LYS A 138 1.28 7.58 -12.31
N GLY A 139 1.68 8.79 -11.96
CA GLY A 139 0.85 9.75 -11.21
C GLY A 139 -0.45 10.11 -11.93
N GLU A 140 -0.40 10.36 -13.25
CA GLU A 140 -1.58 10.61 -14.08
C GLU A 140 -2.58 9.45 -14.03
N VAL A 141 -2.08 8.22 -14.13
CA VAL A 141 -2.90 7.01 -14.01
C VAL A 141 -3.54 6.93 -12.62
N ARG A 142 -2.78 7.20 -11.54
CA ARG A 142 -3.33 7.18 -10.18
C ARG A 142 -4.36 8.29 -9.95
N ALA A 143 -4.14 9.48 -10.48
CA ALA A 143 -5.11 10.58 -10.44
C ALA A 143 -6.43 10.19 -11.13
N LEU A 144 -6.35 9.59 -12.32
CA LEU A 144 -7.51 9.08 -13.05
C LEU A 144 -8.30 8.04 -12.25
N ILE A 145 -7.61 7.05 -11.66
CA ILE A 145 -8.24 5.98 -10.88
C ILE A 145 -8.94 6.55 -9.64
N ALA A 146 -8.23 7.36 -8.85
CA ALA A 146 -8.77 7.96 -7.64
C ALA A 146 -9.98 8.87 -7.96
N GLY A 147 -9.89 9.65 -9.05
CA GLY A 147 -11.01 10.45 -9.55
C GLY A 147 -12.23 9.58 -9.88
N LYS A 148 -12.07 8.52 -10.68
CA LYS A 148 -13.17 7.60 -11.01
C LYS A 148 -13.86 7.01 -9.80
N ILE A 149 -13.12 6.59 -8.77
CA ILE A 149 -13.71 6.05 -7.54
C ILE A 149 -14.53 7.16 -6.84
N MET A 150 -13.91 8.32 -6.60
CA MET A 150 -14.54 9.39 -5.83
C MET A 150 -15.71 10.05 -6.56
N ASP A 151 -15.72 10.04 -7.89
CA ASP A 151 -16.87 10.50 -8.68
C ASP A 151 -18.07 9.57 -8.47
N ARG A 152 -17.86 8.25 -8.47
CA ARG A 152 -18.95 7.29 -8.15
C ARG A 152 -19.42 7.37 -6.70
N VAL A 153 -18.54 7.70 -5.78
CA VAL A 153 -18.89 8.01 -4.39
C VAL A 153 -19.78 9.25 -4.32
N LYS A 154 -19.39 10.35 -4.98
CA LYS A 154 -20.19 11.61 -5.03
C LYS A 154 -21.56 11.41 -5.68
N GLU A 155 -21.63 10.54 -6.70
CA GLU A 155 -22.88 10.15 -7.34
C GLU A 155 -23.77 9.26 -6.46
N GLY A 156 -23.31 8.81 -5.29
CA GLY A 156 -24.02 7.87 -4.42
C GLY A 156 -24.14 6.45 -5.01
N ARG A 157 -23.32 6.12 -6.01
CA ARG A 157 -23.35 4.82 -6.72
C ARG A 157 -22.32 3.82 -6.21
N LEU A 158 -21.44 4.23 -5.31
CA LEU A 158 -20.41 3.39 -4.73
C LEU A 158 -20.13 3.83 -3.30
N THR A 159 -20.09 2.88 -2.37
CA THR A 159 -19.50 3.10 -1.05
C THR A 159 -18.03 2.73 -1.13
N ALA A 160 -17.13 3.71 -1.00
CA ALA A 160 -15.70 3.42 -1.10
C ALA A 160 -14.81 4.32 -0.24
N THR A 161 -13.68 3.75 0.18
CA THR A 161 -12.58 4.45 0.86
C THR A 161 -11.31 4.31 0.05
N ILE A 162 -10.56 5.40 -0.11
CA ILE A 162 -9.20 5.34 -0.65
C ILE A 162 -8.22 5.44 0.51
N ALA A 163 -7.48 4.36 0.76
CA ALA A 163 -6.45 4.25 1.78
C ALA A 163 -5.07 4.43 1.16
N ARG A 164 -4.43 5.57 1.38
CA ARG A 164 -3.12 5.90 0.82
C ARG A 164 -2.01 5.56 1.79
N ALA A 165 -0.94 4.96 1.30
CA ALA A 165 0.31 4.81 2.03
C ALA A 165 1.43 5.63 1.37
N ALA A 166 2.44 5.94 2.17
CA ALA A 166 3.75 6.33 1.67
C ALA A 166 4.44 5.14 0.98
N ASP A 167 5.70 5.31 0.57
CA ASP A 167 6.54 4.15 0.27
C ASP A 167 6.59 3.27 1.52
N PHE A 168 6.52 1.95 1.37
CA PHE A 168 6.40 1.07 2.53
C PHE A 168 7.70 0.33 2.84
N TYR A 169 7.84 -0.05 4.10
CA TYR A 169 8.89 -0.91 4.63
C TYR A 169 8.31 -1.85 5.68
N GLY A 170 8.94 -3.00 5.88
CA GLY A 170 8.45 -3.96 6.87
C GLY A 170 8.97 -5.37 6.64
N PRO A 171 8.61 -6.32 7.51
CA PRO A 171 9.11 -7.69 7.41
C PRO A 171 8.55 -8.36 6.15
N GLY A 172 9.41 -8.96 5.31
CA GLY A 172 8.98 -9.62 4.07
C GLY A 172 8.59 -8.66 2.92
N ALA A 173 8.93 -7.37 3.03
CA ALA A 173 8.82 -6.40 1.94
C ALA A 173 10.07 -6.36 1.02
N ASP A 174 10.94 -7.38 1.11
CA ASP A 174 12.23 -7.55 0.43
C ASP A 174 12.17 -7.59 -1.11
N THR A 175 10.98 -7.74 -1.69
CA THR A 175 10.78 -7.73 -3.15
C THR A 175 10.06 -6.49 -3.68
N THR A 176 9.58 -5.61 -2.79
CA THR A 176 8.68 -4.51 -3.16
C THR A 176 8.99 -3.18 -2.47
N GLY A 177 9.63 -3.18 -1.30
CA GLY A 177 10.00 -1.98 -0.56
C GLY A 177 11.41 -1.51 -0.90
N ILE A 178 11.55 -0.25 -1.34
CA ILE A 178 12.85 0.32 -1.74
C ILE A 178 13.84 0.32 -0.55
N LEU A 179 13.37 0.71 0.65
CA LEU A 179 14.19 0.73 1.86
C LEU A 179 14.71 -0.67 2.22
N ASN A 180 13.84 -1.69 2.18
CA ASN A 180 14.22 -3.09 2.39
C ASN A 180 15.32 -3.51 1.41
N MET A 181 15.03 -3.42 0.10
CA MET A 181 15.91 -3.92 -0.96
C MET A 181 17.26 -3.20 -1.03
N MET A 182 17.26 -1.87 -0.90
CA MET A 182 18.44 -1.07 -1.16
C MET A 182 19.31 -0.86 0.07
N VAL A 183 18.72 -0.87 1.27
CA VAL A 183 19.43 -0.57 2.53
C VAL A 183 19.45 -1.78 3.45
N ILE A 184 18.28 -2.23 3.93
CA ILE A 184 18.19 -3.24 5.00
C ILE A 184 18.83 -4.56 4.57
N ASP A 185 18.38 -5.13 3.45
CA ASP A 185 18.83 -6.44 2.99
C ASP A 185 20.30 -6.42 2.58
N LYS A 186 20.79 -5.29 2.07
CA LYS A 186 22.19 -5.13 1.70
C LYS A 186 23.09 -5.12 2.93
N LEU A 187 22.77 -4.29 3.93
CA LEU A 187 23.54 -4.22 5.17
C LEU A 187 23.48 -5.55 5.93
N ALA A 188 22.33 -6.23 5.94
CA ALA A 188 22.18 -7.55 6.55
C ALA A 188 23.07 -8.61 5.87
N LYS A 189 23.31 -8.48 4.56
CA LYS A 189 24.24 -9.33 3.79
C LYS A 189 25.70 -8.87 3.87
N GLY A 190 26.03 -7.88 4.71
CA GLY A 190 27.37 -7.31 4.84
C GLY A 190 27.82 -6.48 3.62
N GLN A 191 26.89 -6.09 2.75
CA GLN A 191 27.15 -5.32 1.54
C GLN A 191 26.99 -3.82 1.77
N THR A 192 27.50 -3.01 0.83
CA THR A 192 27.26 -1.57 0.81
C THR A 192 25.82 -1.27 0.41
N ALA A 193 25.09 -0.54 1.26
CA ALA A 193 23.74 -0.04 0.97
C ALA A 193 23.72 0.93 -0.22
N ASN A 194 22.55 1.09 -0.83
CA ASN A 194 22.29 2.11 -1.82
C ASN A 194 21.21 3.05 -1.30
N TRP A 195 21.44 4.36 -1.39
CA TRP A 195 20.40 5.37 -1.16
C TRP A 195 20.00 6.01 -2.47
N LEU A 196 18.70 6.10 -2.76
CA LEU A 196 18.19 6.73 -3.97
C LEU A 196 18.03 8.24 -3.76
N GLY A 197 18.57 9.04 -4.68
CA GLY A 197 18.40 10.50 -4.62
C GLY A 197 19.25 11.19 -3.55
N ASN A 198 18.65 12.13 -2.83
CA ASN A 198 19.31 12.96 -1.83
C ASN A 198 19.14 12.33 -0.43
N ASP A 199 20.24 12.12 0.28
CA ASP A 199 20.26 11.52 1.62
C ASP A 199 20.05 12.52 2.76
N HIS A 200 19.98 13.82 2.45
CA HIS A 200 19.79 14.89 3.43
C HIS A 200 18.33 15.40 3.50
N VAL A 201 17.43 14.82 2.69
CA VAL A 201 16.00 15.14 2.73
C VAL A 201 15.24 14.04 3.45
N THR A 202 14.17 14.43 4.14
CA THR A 202 13.30 13.50 4.87
C THR A 202 12.52 12.62 3.90
N HIS A 203 12.30 11.36 4.26
CA HIS A 203 11.51 10.43 3.46
C HIS A 203 10.62 9.57 4.36
N SER A 204 9.32 9.81 4.30
CA SER A 204 8.33 9.04 5.07
C SER A 204 8.20 7.62 4.52
N TYR A 205 8.22 6.62 5.41
CA TYR A 205 7.89 5.24 5.06
C TYR A 205 6.77 4.68 5.92
N THR A 206 5.75 4.08 5.31
CA THR A 206 4.65 3.41 6.01
C THR A 206 5.06 1.98 6.42
N TYR A 207 4.93 1.65 7.70
CA TYR A 207 5.23 0.30 8.21
C TYR A 207 4.15 -0.70 7.76
N THR A 208 4.51 -1.79 7.07
CA THR A 208 3.53 -2.69 6.44
C THR A 208 2.53 -3.34 7.40
N PRO A 209 2.92 -3.78 8.62
CA PRO A 209 1.95 -4.29 9.60
C PRO A 209 0.92 -3.23 10.03
N ASP A 210 1.32 -1.97 10.18
CA ASP A 210 0.39 -0.89 10.54
C ASP A 210 -0.57 -0.59 9.38
N ALA A 211 -0.10 -0.65 8.14
CA ALA A 211 -0.98 -0.55 6.97
C ALA A 211 -2.04 -1.68 6.94
N GLY A 212 -1.65 -2.92 7.25
CA GLY A 212 -2.58 -4.05 7.35
C GLY A 212 -3.66 -3.84 8.42
N LYS A 213 -3.26 -3.42 9.63
CA LYS A 213 -4.18 -3.06 10.72
C LYS A 213 -5.11 -1.92 10.31
N ALA A 214 -4.57 -0.87 9.71
CA ALA A 214 -5.33 0.31 9.35
C ALA A 214 -6.40 0.02 8.29
N LEU A 215 -6.10 -0.83 7.30
CA LEU A 215 -7.09 -1.27 6.31
C LEU A 215 -8.27 -2.00 6.98
N TYR A 216 -8.00 -2.88 7.94
CA TYR A 216 -9.06 -3.54 8.71
C TYR A 216 -9.89 -2.55 9.53
N MET A 217 -9.25 -1.58 10.19
CA MET A 217 -9.92 -0.56 11.00
C MET A 217 -10.85 0.32 10.15
N LEU A 218 -10.40 0.76 8.97
CA LEU A 218 -11.24 1.48 8.00
C LEU A 218 -12.44 0.62 7.56
N ALA A 219 -12.21 -0.65 7.24
CA ALA A 219 -13.31 -1.54 6.84
C ALA A 219 -14.32 -1.83 7.97
N SER A 220 -13.93 -1.63 9.23
CA SER A 220 -14.75 -1.94 10.40
C SER A 220 -15.52 -0.74 10.95
N ASP A 221 -15.22 0.47 10.48
CA ASP A 221 -15.88 1.70 10.90
C ASP A 221 -16.62 2.36 9.71
N PRO A 222 -17.96 2.28 9.68
CA PRO A 222 -18.77 2.86 8.61
C PRO A 222 -18.57 4.37 8.40
N SER A 223 -18.14 5.12 9.43
CA SER A 223 -17.87 6.56 9.31
C SER A 223 -16.67 6.88 8.42
N THR A 224 -15.84 5.90 8.11
CA THR A 224 -14.62 6.06 7.30
C THR A 224 -14.82 5.86 5.81
N TYR A 225 -16.03 5.45 5.39
CA TYR A 225 -16.40 5.35 3.99
C TYR A 225 -16.53 6.73 3.33
N ASN A 226 -16.51 6.72 2.00
CA ASN A 226 -16.75 7.86 1.11
C ASN A 226 -15.73 8.98 1.19
N GLN A 227 -14.48 8.65 1.56
CA GLN A 227 -13.40 9.62 1.73
C GLN A 227 -12.02 8.98 1.54
N VAL A 228 -11.00 9.84 1.56
CA VAL A 228 -9.59 9.46 1.51
C VAL A 228 -9.02 9.42 2.93
N TRP A 229 -8.10 8.50 3.18
CA TRP A 229 -7.30 8.41 4.41
C TRP A 229 -5.83 8.20 4.07
N HIS A 230 -4.95 8.87 4.79
CA HIS A 230 -3.54 8.54 4.87
C HIS A 230 -3.30 7.53 5.97
N LEU A 231 -2.72 6.38 5.64
CA LEU A 231 -2.49 5.29 6.59
C LEU A 231 -1.39 5.65 7.60
N PRO A 232 -1.43 5.09 8.83
CA PRO A 232 -0.46 5.38 9.90
C PRO A 232 0.99 5.37 9.43
N THR A 233 1.66 6.51 9.55
CA THR A 233 3.06 6.69 9.16
C THR A 233 3.74 7.59 10.19
N LYS A 234 4.83 7.11 10.78
CA LYS A 234 5.50 7.82 11.86
C LYS A 234 6.03 9.17 11.38
N ASN A 235 5.65 10.23 12.09
CA ASN A 235 6.18 11.57 11.95
C ASN A 235 6.96 12.00 13.23
N PRO A 236 8.02 12.82 13.09
CA PRO A 236 8.65 13.25 11.83
C PRO A 236 9.39 12.10 11.15
N ALA A 237 9.53 12.18 9.83
CA ALA A 237 10.28 11.20 9.04
C ALA A 237 11.80 11.47 9.07
N PRO A 238 12.63 10.43 9.26
CA PRO A 238 14.08 10.51 9.10
C PRO A 238 14.50 10.88 7.67
N ASN A 239 15.71 11.39 7.54
CA ASN A 239 16.41 11.49 6.26
C ASN A 239 17.14 10.17 5.91
N GLY A 240 17.69 10.12 4.70
CA GLY A 240 18.34 8.90 4.21
C GLY A 240 19.54 8.45 5.02
N LYS A 241 20.35 9.39 5.49
CA LYS A 241 21.50 9.09 6.32
C LYS A 241 21.06 8.48 7.66
N GLU A 242 20.05 9.06 8.29
CA GLU A 242 19.49 8.58 9.55
C GLU A 242 18.91 7.16 9.42
N TYR A 243 18.18 6.86 8.34
CA TYR A 243 17.71 5.49 8.08
C TYR A 243 18.86 4.48 8.00
N ILE A 244 19.93 4.82 7.30
CA ILE A 244 21.08 3.93 7.12
C ILE A 244 21.79 3.72 8.46
N GLU A 245 21.92 4.76 9.27
CA GLU A 245 22.48 4.70 10.62
C GLU A 245 21.64 3.81 11.54
N MET A 246 20.31 4.01 11.60
CA MET A 246 19.40 3.17 12.39
C MET A 246 19.47 1.68 11.99
N VAL A 247 19.47 1.41 10.68
CA VAL A 247 19.57 0.02 10.18
C VAL A 247 20.92 -0.59 10.54
N ALA A 248 22.01 0.17 10.38
CA ALA A 248 23.35 -0.31 10.70
C ALA A 248 23.51 -0.59 12.20
N GLU A 249 22.95 0.27 13.06
CA GLU A 249 22.91 0.10 14.51
C GLU A 249 22.16 -1.18 14.90
N ALA A 250 20.94 -1.38 14.39
CA ALA A 250 20.14 -2.57 14.65
C ALA A 250 20.82 -3.88 14.19
N LEU A 251 21.62 -3.81 13.11
CA LEU A 251 22.40 -4.93 12.58
C LEU A 251 23.76 -5.11 13.25
N HIS A 252 24.21 -4.17 14.08
CA HIS A 252 25.57 -4.10 14.62
C HIS A 252 26.66 -4.11 13.53
N THR A 253 26.45 -3.31 12.46
CA THR A 253 27.39 -3.17 11.34
C THR A 253 27.73 -1.70 11.08
N LYS A 254 28.62 -1.44 10.12
CA LYS A 254 28.97 -0.08 9.70
C LYS A 254 27.93 0.46 8.70
N PRO A 255 27.53 1.75 8.77
CA PRO A 255 26.57 2.37 7.85
C PRO A 255 27.23 2.68 6.50
N LYS A 256 27.70 1.66 5.78
CA LYS A 256 28.34 1.82 4.47
C LYS A 256 27.26 1.97 3.40
N TYR A 257 27.27 3.09 2.66
CA TYR A 257 26.33 3.30 1.58
C TYR A 257 26.91 4.09 0.40
N THR A 258 26.24 3.98 -0.76
CA THR A 258 26.48 4.80 -1.95
C THR A 258 25.20 5.50 -2.37
N LYS A 259 25.31 6.74 -2.85
CA LYS A 259 24.18 7.51 -3.35
C LYS A 259 23.97 7.27 -4.82
N LEU A 260 22.73 6.99 -5.21
CA LEU A 260 22.30 6.80 -6.58
C LEU A 260 21.54 8.04 -7.04
N GLY A 261 22.26 9.00 -7.62
CA GLY A 261 21.68 10.23 -8.16
C GLY A 261 20.94 10.02 -9.49
N SER A 262 20.10 10.98 -9.88
CA SER A 262 19.25 10.92 -11.08
C SER A 262 20.05 10.61 -12.36
N PHE A 263 21.27 11.11 -12.48
CA PHE A 263 22.14 10.81 -13.64
C PHE A 263 22.52 9.33 -13.72
N MET A 264 22.93 8.72 -12.60
CA MET A 264 23.28 7.29 -12.56
C MET A 264 22.06 6.41 -12.88
N ILE A 265 20.90 6.75 -12.33
CA ILE A 265 19.64 6.04 -12.59
C ILE A 265 19.22 6.20 -14.06
N ARG A 266 19.31 7.40 -14.63
CA ARG A 266 19.02 7.64 -16.04
C ARG A 266 19.93 6.81 -16.96
N MET A 267 21.23 6.75 -16.66
CA MET A 267 22.19 5.96 -17.43
C MET A 267 21.91 4.46 -17.35
N ALA A 268 21.64 3.95 -16.15
CA ALA A 268 21.26 2.55 -15.94
C ALA A 268 19.88 2.21 -16.58
N GLY A 269 18.99 3.19 -16.68
CA GLY A 269 17.68 3.06 -17.33
C GLY A 269 17.73 2.74 -18.82
N PHE A 270 18.82 3.08 -19.53
CA PHE A 270 19.00 2.69 -20.94
C PHE A 270 19.14 1.17 -21.12
N PHE A 271 19.62 0.47 -20.09
CA PHE A 271 19.87 -0.98 -20.12
C PHE A 271 18.79 -1.77 -19.39
N ASN A 272 17.92 -1.12 -18.61
CA ASN A 272 16.85 -1.75 -17.85
C ASN A 272 15.62 -0.85 -17.76
N THR A 273 14.52 -1.30 -18.37
CA THR A 273 13.26 -0.56 -18.41
C THR A 273 12.69 -0.28 -17.02
N THR A 274 12.85 -1.16 -16.03
CA THR A 274 12.40 -0.93 -14.65
C THR A 274 13.19 0.22 -14.00
N ILE A 275 14.48 0.37 -14.32
CA ILE A 275 15.30 1.48 -13.81
C ILE A 275 14.92 2.80 -14.50
N ALA A 276 14.56 2.77 -15.79
CA ALA A 276 14.02 3.95 -16.47
C ALA A 276 12.70 4.44 -15.83
N GLU A 277 11.86 3.53 -15.34
CA GLU A 277 10.63 3.86 -14.61
C GLU A 277 10.90 4.52 -13.25
N LEU A 278 12.02 4.18 -12.59
CA LEU A 278 12.46 4.82 -11.36
C LEU A 278 12.93 6.26 -11.60
N HIS A 279 13.58 6.53 -12.75
CA HIS A 279 14.02 7.89 -13.10
C HIS A 279 12.86 8.90 -13.08
N GLU A 280 11.69 8.50 -13.59
CA GLU A 280 10.48 9.34 -13.60
C GLU A 280 10.01 9.73 -12.19
N MET A 281 10.23 8.86 -11.19
CA MET A 281 9.78 9.08 -9.83
C MET A 281 10.86 9.68 -8.92
N MET A 282 12.05 9.99 -9.46
CA MET A 282 13.18 10.52 -8.66
C MET A 282 12.83 11.78 -7.88
N TYR A 283 11.83 12.56 -8.33
CA TYR A 283 11.39 13.77 -7.62
C TYR A 283 10.97 13.48 -6.17
N GLN A 284 10.47 12.27 -5.87
CA GLN A 284 10.09 11.85 -4.52
C GLN A 284 11.30 11.63 -3.59
N THR A 285 12.49 11.41 -4.15
CA THR A 285 13.71 11.10 -3.39
C THR A 285 14.74 12.23 -3.42
N THR A 286 14.48 13.31 -4.17
CA THR A 286 15.38 14.46 -4.27
C THR A 286 14.90 15.67 -3.48
N HIS A 287 13.65 15.64 -2.99
CA HIS A 287 13.01 16.68 -2.18
C HIS A 287 12.40 16.03 -0.91
N PRO A 288 12.10 16.81 0.14
CA PRO A 288 11.41 16.30 1.32
C PRO A 288 10.10 15.58 0.93
N TYR A 289 9.98 14.32 1.36
CA TYR A 289 8.80 13.49 1.16
C TYR A 289 8.11 13.28 2.50
N ILE A 290 7.17 14.19 2.82
CA ILE A 290 6.52 14.24 4.13
C ILE A 290 5.06 13.81 3.98
N PHE A 291 4.72 12.69 4.60
CA PHE A 291 3.38 12.09 4.55
C PHE A 291 2.70 12.23 5.91
N ASP A 292 1.57 12.94 5.97
CA ASP A 292 0.88 13.26 7.21
C ASP A 292 -0.36 12.37 7.41
N SER A 293 -0.27 11.45 8.38
CA SER A 293 -1.36 10.55 8.76
C SER A 293 -2.16 11.02 9.99
N THR A 294 -2.04 12.28 10.39
CA THR A 294 -2.64 12.81 11.62
C THR A 294 -4.16 12.60 11.66
N LYS A 295 -4.83 12.66 10.51
CA LYS A 295 -6.27 12.41 10.40
C LYS A 295 -6.63 11.02 10.90
N PHE A 296 -5.93 9.98 10.41
CA PHE A 296 -6.12 8.60 10.84
C PHE A 296 -5.78 8.42 12.32
N GLU A 297 -4.61 8.92 12.73
CA GLU A 297 -4.10 8.79 14.10
C GLU A 297 -5.09 9.33 15.12
N ARG A 298 -5.68 10.51 14.86
CA ARG A 298 -6.69 11.13 15.73
C ARG A 298 -8.02 10.37 15.73
N HIS A 299 -8.50 9.97 14.55
CA HIS A 299 -9.79 9.28 14.44
C HIS A 299 -9.80 7.96 15.21
N PHE A 300 -8.71 7.20 15.10
CA PHE A 300 -8.61 5.87 15.70
C PHE A 300 -7.83 5.82 17.02
N ASN A 301 -7.34 6.96 17.51
CA ASN A 301 -6.37 7.03 18.61
C ASN A 301 -5.19 6.05 18.39
N PHE A 302 -4.67 6.02 17.16
CA PHE A 302 -3.63 5.10 16.74
C PHE A 302 -2.26 5.79 16.80
N THR A 303 -1.28 5.13 17.40
CA THR A 303 0.12 5.57 17.38
C THR A 303 0.89 4.75 16.36
N PRO A 304 1.42 5.35 15.28
CA PRO A 304 2.25 4.64 14.31
C PRO A 304 3.49 4.04 14.96
N THR A 305 3.86 2.82 14.56
CA THR A 305 5.09 2.15 14.98
C THR A 305 6.29 3.04 14.65
N SER A 306 7.23 3.18 15.60
CA SER A 306 8.45 3.96 15.39
C SER A 306 9.31 3.34 14.28
N TYR A 307 10.19 4.14 13.66
CA TYR A 307 11.08 3.61 12.63
C TYR A 307 12.08 2.61 13.21
N GLU A 308 12.55 2.90 14.42
CA GLU A 308 13.47 2.07 15.19
C GLU A 308 12.85 0.69 15.50
N ASP A 309 11.61 0.66 16.02
CA ASP A 309 10.92 -0.60 16.32
C ASP A 309 10.61 -1.39 15.05
N GLY A 310 10.15 -0.71 13.99
CA GLY A 310 9.90 -1.33 12.70
C GLY A 310 11.16 -1.97 12.10
N ILE A 311 12.30 -1.26 12.15
CA ILE A 311 13.60 -1.77 11.70
C ILE A 311 14.06 -2.94 12.57
N ALA A 312 13.93 -2.84 13.90
CA ALA A 312 14.34 -3.89 14.83
C ALA A 312 13.58 -5.21 14.57
N GLU A 313 12.27 -5.14 14.33
CA GLU A 313 11.47 -6.33 13.99
C GLU A 313 11.85 -6.93 12.63
N ILE A 314 12.19 -6.11 11.63
CA ILE A 314 12.72 -6.62 10.36
C ILE A 314 14.03 -7.38 10.58
N VAL A 315 14.98 -6.78 11.32
CA VAL A 315 16.28 -7.39 11.61
C VAL A 315 16.12 -8.70 12.37
N LYS A 316 15.22 -8.75 13.34
CA LYS A 316 14.89 -9.97 14.09
C LYS A 316 14.39 -11.09 13.18
N LYS A 317 13.51 -10.80 12.23
CA LYS A 317 13.03 -11.80 11.26
C LYS A 317 14.09 -12.24 10.25
N ILE A 318 15.03 -11.37 9.88
CA ILE A 318 16.14 -11.75 8.98
C ILE A 318 17.12 -12.72 9.68
N LYS A 319 17.29 -12.58 11.00
CA LYS A 319 18.18 -13.44 11.81
C LYS A 319 17.53 -14.77 12.25
N ALA A 320 16.21 -14.90 12.14
CA ALA A 320 15.43 -16.08 12.52
C ALA A 320 15.42 -17.12 11.39
#